data_AF-A0A956W802-F1
#
_entry.id   AF-A0A956W802-F1
#
_cell.length_a   1.000
_cell.length_b   1.000
_cell.length_c   1.000
_cell.angle_alpha   90.00
_cell.angle_beta   90.00
_cell.angle_gamma   90.00
#
_symmetry.space_group_name_H-M   'P 1'
#
loop_
_entity.id
_entity.type
_entity.pdbx_description
1 polymer ?
#
loop_
_entity_poly.entity_id
_entity_poly.type
_entity_poly.pdbx_seq_one_letter_code
_entity_poly.pdbx_strand_id
1 'polypeptide(L)'
;MTASSTITRKAAAAKPDSVVTPERYAQGFDSFDAWMGAIEKNKETFQRHYDEWEPEQADVDAIKGYVQSNGVKALVIGEDWCPDVWRGLPVMAKLGELTGMEVRYFLRDQNKDIMAEFLKDGEFESIPAVVLYDGDHNYLGHWIERS
;
A
#
# COMPACT_ATOMS: atom_id res chain seq x y z
N MET A 1 2.18 -10.52 24.38
CA MET A 1 2.27 -9.18 23.77
C MET A 1 1.08 -9.03 22.84
N THR A 2 0.20 -8.06 23.09
CA THR A 2 -0.96 -7.77 22.24
C THR A 2 -0.49 -6.88 21.09
N ALA A 3 -0.52 -7.39 19.86
CA ALA A 3 -0.15 -6.61 18.68
C ALA A 3 -1.17 -5.49 18.44
N SER A 4 -0.70 -4.24 18.27
CA SER A 4 -1.53 -3.10 17.90
C SER A 4 -1.13 -2.59 16.53
N SER A 5 -2.06 -2.65 15.57
CA SER A 5 -1.96 -1.95 14.30
C SER A 5 -2.44 -0.50 14.46
N THR A 6 -1.88 0.42 13.68
CA THR A 6 -2.27 1.84 13.71
C THR A 6 -2.95 2.20 12.39
N ILE A 7 -4.22 2.60 12.48
CA ILE A 7 -4.94 3.24 11.37
C ILE A 7 -4.98 4.72 11.66
N THR A 8 -4.32 5.52 10.83
CA THR A 8 -4.37 6.97 10.95
C THR A 8 -5.50 7.50 10.08
N ARG A 9 -6.65 7.80 10.71
CA ARG A 9 -7.80 8.47 10.09
C ARG A 9 -8.04 9.81 10.77
N LYS A 10 -7.51 10.90 10.20
CA LYS A 10 -7.92 12.30 10.47
C LYS A 10 -7.22 13.28 9.53
N ALA A 11 -7.82 14.45 9.37
CA ALA A 11 -7.49 15.59 8.51
C ALA A 11 -6.04 16.15 8.61
N ALA A 12 -5.03 15.31 8.42
CA ALA A 12 -3.85 15.79 7.72
C ALA A 12 -4.35 16.08 6.31
N ALA A 13 -4.68 17.34 6.03
CA ALA A 13 -4.73 17.79 4.64
C ALA A 13 -3.48 17.23 3.95
N ALA A 14 -3.62 16.83 2.68
CA ALA A 14 -2.44 16.55 1.84
C ALA A 14 -1.38 17.58 2.19
N LYS A 15 -0.23 17.14 2.68
CA LYS A 15 0.85 18.07 3.00
C LYS A 15 1.08 18.86 1.72
N PRO A 16 0.91 20.20 1.70
CA PRO A 16 1.05 20.99 0.47
C PRO A 16 2.41 20.78 -0.21
N ASP A 17 3.36 20.28 0.55
CA ASP A 17 4.74 19.95 0.25
C ASP A 17 5.02 18.43 0.30
N SER A 18 4.00 17.56 0.18
CA SER A 18 4.22 16.12 0.10
C SER A 18 5.11 15.78 -1.09
N VAL A 19 6.10 14.92 -0.87
CA VAL A 19 6.98 14.37 -1.90
C VAL A 19 6.24 13.38 -2.80
N VAL A 20 5.10 12.85 -2.35
CA VAL A 20 4.25 11.94 -3.12
C VAL A 20 3.31 12.76 -4.00
N THR A 21 3.84 13.48 -4.98
CA THR A 21 3.03 14.12 -6.02
C THR A 21 2.40 13.07 -6.96
N PRO A 22 1.40 13.43 -7.79
CA PRO A 22 0.88 12.53 -8.82
C PRO A 22 1.99 11.97 -9.73
N GLU A 23 2.97 12.80 -10.09
CA GLU A 23 4.12 12.39 -10.92
C GLU A 23 5.04 11.41 -10.16
N ARG A 24 5.30 11.64 -8.87
CA ARG A 24 6.10 10.71 -8.06
C ARG A 24 5.36 9.39 -7.86
N TYR A 25 4.05 9.44 -7.59
CA TYR A 25 3.20 8.26 -7.46
C TYR A 25 3.25 7.37 -8.71
N ALA A 26 3.18 7.98 -9.91
CA ALA A 26 3.24 7.26 -11.18
C ALA A 26 4.58 6.54 -11.45
N GLN A 27 5.66 6.85 -10.70
CA GLN A 27 6.96 6.19 -10.82
C GLN A 27 7.02 4.83 -10.09
N GLY A 28 6.05 4.55 -9.21
CA GLY A 28 5.97 3.27 -8.53
C GLY A 28 5.63 2.14 -9.50
N PHE A 29 6.02 0.91 -9.13
CA PHE A 29 5.64 -0.27 -9.89
C PHE A 29 4.12 -0.34 -9.99
N ASP A 30 3.60 -0.62 -11.17
CA ASP A 30 2.19 -0.46 -11.53
C ASP A 30 1.36 -1.74 -11.37
N SER A 31 2.02 -2.84 -11.03
CA SER A 31 1.46 -4.17 -10.99
C SER A 31 2.25 -5.06 -10.03
N PHE A 32 1.60 -6.13 -9.58
CA PHE A 32 2.27 -7.15 -8.79
C PHE A 32 3.42 -7.79 -9.56
N ASP A 33 3.22 -8.06 -10.86
CA ASP A 33 4.26 -8.62 -11.73
C ASP A 33 5.49 -7.71 -11.84
N ALA A 34 5.29 -6.39 -11.99
CA ALA A 34 6.40 -5.44 -12.01
C ALA A 34 7.17 -5.41 -10.67
N TRP A 35 6.45 -5.43 -9.54
CA TRP A 35 7.06 -5.58 -8.22
C TRP A 35 7.86 -6.89 -8.10
N MET A 36 7.25 -8.00 -8.48
CA MET A 36 7.85 -9.34 -8.44
C MET A 36 9.10 -9.46 -9.34
N GLY A 37 9.13 -8.71 -10.45
CA GLY A 37 10.29 -8.58 -11.32
C GLY A 37 11.44 -7.79 -10.68
N ALA A 38 11.13 -6.81 -9.82
CA ALA A 38 12.12 -5.92 -9.21
C ALA A 38 12.73 -6.44 -7.89
N ILE A 39 12.01 -7.26 -7.14
CA ILE A 39 12.51 -7.83 -5.87
C ILE A 39 13.47 -9.01 -6.09
N GLU A 40 14.21 -9.41 -5.06
CA GLU A 40 15.17 -10.53 -5.10
C GLU A 40 14.78 -11.68 -4.18
N LYS A 41 14.27 -11.37 -2.99
CA LYS A 41 14.00 -12.34 -1.92
C LYS A 41 12.52 -12.71 -1.85
N ASN A 42 12.25 -13.87 -1.27
CA ASN A 42 10.90 -14.32 -0.87
C ASN A 42 9.84 -14.34 -1.99
N LYS A 43 10.22 -14.32 -3.28
CA LYS A 43 9.27 -14.32 -4.41
C LYS A 43 8.21 -15.41 -4.30
N GLU A 44 8.63 -16.64 -4.04
CA GLU A 44 7.70 -17.76 -3.85
C GLU A 44 6.70 -17.52 -2.71
N THR A 45 7.13 -16.83 -1.65
CA THR A 45 6.27 -16.51 -0.51
C THR A 45 5.29 -15.39 -0.83
N PHE A 46 5.71 -14.34 -1.56
CA PHE A 46 4.80 -13.32 -2.08
C PHE A 46 3.73 -13.96 -2.99
N GLN A 47 4.15 -14.77 -3.96
CA GLN A 47 3.24 -15.44 -4.88
C GLN A 47 2.25 -16.33 -4.13
N ARG A 48 2.74 -17.14 -3.17
CA ARG A 48 1.88 -17.99 -2.36
C ARG A 48 0.80 -17.20 -1.61
N HIS A 49 1.15 -16.07 -0.98
CA HIS A 49 0.15 -15.23 -0.29
C HIS A 49 -0.83 -14.54 -1.26
N TYR A 50 -0.39 -14.20 -2.47
CA TYR A 50 -1.27 -13.70 -3.52
C TYR A 50 -2.29 -14.78 -3.93
N ASP A 51 -1.81 -16.01 -4.15
CA ASP A 51 -2.65 -17.13 -4.59
C ASP A 51 -3.64 -17.57 -3.50
N GLU A 52 -3.16 -17.73 -2.25
CA GLU A 52 -3.93 -18.26 -1.12
C GLU A 52 -5.00 -17.30 -0.58
N TRP A 53 -4.86 -15.98 -0.79
CA TRP A 53 -5.87 -15.04 -0.27
C TRP A 53 -7.11 -15.02 -1.16
N GLU A 54 -8.22 -15.53 -0.61
CA GLU A 54 -9.53 -15.55 -1.27
C GLU A 54 -10.50 -14.65 -0.49
N PRO A 55 -10.77 -13.41 -0.95
CA PRO A 55 -11.72 -12.52 -0.29
C PRO A 55 -13.17 -12.98 -0.53
N GLU A 56 -14.07 -12.59 0.38
CA GLU A 56 -15.51 -12.74 0.15
C GLU A 56 -15.96 -11.81 -0.99
N GLN A 57 -16.77 -12.34 -1.92
CA GLN A 57 -17.24 -11.57 -3.08
C GLN A 57 -18.02 -10.31 -2.66
N ALA A 58 -18.77 -10.38 -1.56
CA ALA A 58 -19.52 -9.23 -1.06
C ALA A 58 -18.61 -8.07 -0.64
N ASP A 59 -17.45 -8.35 -0.04
CA ASP A 59 -16.46 -7.32 0.31
C ASP A 59 -15.82 -6.73 -0.94
N VAL A 60 -15.48 -7.57 -1.92
CA VAL A 60 -14.94 -7.11 -3.21
C VAL A 60 -15.92 -6.19 -3.91
N ASP A 61 -17.19 -6.57 -3.99
CA ASP A 61 -18.24 -5.78 -4.65
C ASP A 61 -18.47 -4.44 -3.95
N ALA A 62 -18.48 -4.43 -2.61
CA ALA A 62 -18.59 -3.21 -1.83
C ALA A 62 -17.42 -2.25 -2.07
N ILE A 63 -16.18 -2.77 -2.03
CA ILE A 63 -14.97 -1.97 -2.27
C ILE A 63 -14.94 -1.48 -3.71
N LYS A 64 -15.22 -2.35 -4.69
CA LYS A 64 -15.29 -1.99 -6.12
C LYS A 64 -16.30 -0.88 -6.38
N GLY A 65 -17.51 -0.99 -5.82
CA GLY A 65 -18.54 0.05 -5.95
C GLY A 65 -18.07 1.40 -5.38
N TYR A 66 -17.36 1.37 -4.24
CA TYR A 66 -16.79 2.58 -3.64
C TYR A 66 -15.68 3.19 -4.49
N VAL A 67 -14.73 2.36 -4.98
CA VAL A 67 -13.62 2.77 -5.86
C VAL A 67 -14.17 3.42 -7.13
N GLN A 68 -15.16 2.82 -7.77
CA GLN A 68 -15.77 3.34 -9.00
C GLN A 68 -16.51 4.66 -8.80
N SER A 69 -17.13 4.85 -7.63
CA SER A 69 -17.95 6.04 -7.36
C SER A 69 -17.12 7.24 -6.86
N ASN A 70 -16.02 7.00 -6.15
CA ASN A 70 -15.27 8.04 -5.47
C ASN A 70 -13.86 8.25 -6.02
N GLY A 71 -13.32 7.29 -6.78
CA GLY A 71 -11.91 7.24 -7.12
C GLY A 71 -11.06 6.98 -5.88
N VAL A 72 -10.42 5.82 -5.82
CA VAL A 72 -9.46 5.50 -4.75
C VAL A 72 -8.20 4.96 -5.38
N LYS A 73 -7.07 5.38 -4.83
CA LYS A 73 -5.72 4.96 -5.21
C LYS A 73 -4.95 4.56 -3.97
N ALA A 74 -4.01 3.63 -4.12
CA ALA A 74 -3.15 3.20 -3.04
C ALA A 74 -1.66 3.27 -3.43
N LEU A 75 -0.82 3.68 -2.48
CA LEU A 75 0.63 3.49 -2.51
C LEU A 75 0.99 2.47 -1.45
N VAL A 76 1.81 1.48 -1.79
CA VAL A 76 2.36 0.50 -0.85
C VAL A 76 3.88 0.63 -0.86
N ILE A 77 4.48 0.93 0.29
CA ILE A 77 5.93 0.99 0.44
C ILE A 77 6.41 -0.14 1.36
N GLY A 78 7.42 -0.87 0.92
CA GLY A 78 7.88 -2.07 1.61
C GLY A 78 9.20 -2.60 1.09
N GLU A 79 9.60 -3.75 1.62
CA GLU A 79 10.82 -4.47 1.23
C GLU A 79 10.57 -5.97 1.23
N ASP A 80 11.24 -6.66 0.32
CA ASP A 80 11.04 -8.09 0.05
C ASP A 80 11.45 -9.02 1.20
N TRP A 81 12.28 -8.54 2.13
CA TRP A 81 12.78 -9.30 3.26
C TRP A 81 11.92 -9.19 4.54
N CYS A 82 10.95 -8.27 4.61
CA CYS A 82 10.31 -7.85 5.86
C CYS A 82 8.96 -8.52 6.18
N PRO A 83 8.86 -9.39 7.24
CA PRO A 83 7.66 -10.04 7.79
C PRO A 83 6.38 -10.01 6.99
N ASP A 84 5.89 -8.80 7.10
CA ASP A 84 4.52 -8.45 6.94
C ASP A 84 4.30 -7.82 5.57
N VAL A 85 5.36 -7.53 4.82
CA VAL A 85 5.30 -7.08 3.43
C VAL A 85 4.85 -8.22 2.53
N TRP A 86 5.46 -9.41 2.59
CA TRP A 86 4.95 -10.54 1.79
C TRP A 86 3.65 -11.13 2.31
N ARG A 87 3.15 -10.69 3.47
CA ARG A 87 1.79 -11.01 3.93
C ARG A 87 0.77 -10.00 3.42
N GLY A 88 1.09 -8.70 3.49
CA GLY A 88 0.15 -7.61 3.24
C GLY A 88 0.15 -7.08 1.80
N LEU A 89 1.31 -6.97 1.16
CA LEU A 89 1.41 -6.42 -0.21
C LEU A 89 0.66 -7.29 -1.24
N PRO A 90 0.77 -8.64 -1.22
CA PRO A 90 -0.03 -9.49 -2.11
C PRO A 90 -1.54 -9.29 -1.99
N VAL A 91 -2.04 -9.02 -0.77
CA VAL A 91 -3.46 -8.74 -0.52
C VAL A 91 -3.88 -7.43 -1.20
N MET A 92 -3.08 -6.36 -1.04
CA MET A 92 -3.35 -5.08 -1.70
C MET A 92 -3.29 -5.19 -3.22
N ALA A 93 -2.38 -6.01 -3.75
CA ALA A 93 -2.28 -6.26 -5.18
C ALA A 93 -3.52 -6.93 -5.75
N LYS A 94 -3.92 -8.07 -5.19
CA LYS A 94 -5.11 -8.79 -5.64
C LYS A 94 -6.38 -7.96 -5.43
N LEU A 95 -6.47 -7.19 -4.35
CA LEU A 95 -7.58 -6.26 -4.14
C LEU A 95 -7.64 -5.18 -5.22
N GLY A 96 -6.50 -4.60 -5.61
CA GLY A 96 -6.40 -3.64 -6.70
C GLY A 96 -6.97 -4.19 -8.00
N GLU A 97 -6.56 -5.41 -8.38
CA GLU A 97 -7.01 -6.07 -9.59
C GLU A 97 -8.51 -6.41 -9.59
N LEU A 98 -9.03 -6.90 -8.46
CA LEU A 98 -10.44 -7.26 -8.34
C LEU A 98 -11.38 -6.04 -8.35
N THR A 99 -10.92 -4.91 -7.84
CA THR A 99 -11.74 -3.70 -7.63
C THR A 99 -11.51 -2.62 -8.67
N GLY A 100 -10.41 -2.67 -9.43
CA GLY A 100 -9.97 -1.61 -10.34
C GLY A 100 -9.31 -0.43 -9.62
N MET A 101 -8.97 -0.57 -8.33
CA MET A 101 -8.22 0.43 -7.60
C MET A 101 -6.77 0.47 -8.12
N GLU A 102 -6.28 1.67 -8.46
CA GLU A 102 -4.88 1.84 -8.85
C GLU A 102 -4.00 1.66 -7.62
N VAL A 103 -3.00 0.77 -7.72
CA VAL A 103 -2.04 0.50 -6.66
C VAL A 103 -0.63 0.66 -7.20
N ARG A 104 0.21 1.45 -6.50
CA ARG A 104 1.62 1.66 -6.83
C ARG A 104 2.51 1.14 -5.73
N TYR A 105 3.59 0.45 -6.09
CA TYR A 105 4.52 -0.14 -5.13
C TYR A 105 5.88 0.56 -5.16
N PHE A 106 6.48 0.74 -3.99
CA PHE A 106 7.79 1.37 -3.82
C PHE A 106 8.68 0.56 -2.88
N LEU A 107 9.96 0.44 -3.24
CA LEU A 107 10.99 -0.09 -2.35
C LEU A 107 11.36 1.00 -1.34
N ARG A 108 11.20 0.71 -0.05
CA ARG A 108 11.46 1.65 1.05
C ARG A 108 12.89 2.20 1.00
N ASP A 109 13.87 1.34 0.82
CA ASP A 109 15.28 1.68 0.94
C ASP A 109 15.75 2.57 -0.23
N GLN A 110 15.03 2.56 -1.35
CA GLN A 110 15.22 3.48 -2.48
C GLN A 110 14.36 4.75 -2.38
N ASN A 111 13.36 4.77 -1.48
CA ASN A 111 12.35 5.84 -1.38
C ASN A 111 12.20 6.30 0.09
N LYS A 112 13.32 6.60 0.75
CA LYS A 112 13.34 7.06 2.15
C LYS A 112 12.60 8.40 2.36
N ASP A 113 12.56 9.24 1.33
CA ASP A 113 11.78 10.48 1.30
C ASP A 113 10.28 10.21 1.46
N ILE A 114 9.75 9.23 0.72
CA ILE A 114 8.35 8.78 0.87
C ILE A 114 8.14 8.19 2.26
N MET A 115 9.04 7.31 2.72
CA MET A 115 8.91 6.65 4.04
C MET A 115 8.89 7.66 5.19
N ALA A 116 9.69 8.72 5.12
CA ALA A 116 9.75 9.77 6.14
C ALA A 116 8.40 10.49 6.35
N GLU A 117 7.48 10.45 5.38
CA GLU A 117 6.14 11.01 5.55
C GLU A 117 5.19 10.14 6.38
N PHE A 118 5.47 8.83 6.44
CA PHE A 118 4.58 7.80 6.99
C PHE A 118 5.26 7.00 8.10
N LEU A 119 5.98 7.69 8.99
CA LEU A 119 6.62 7.07 10.15
C LEU A 119 5.57 6.59 11.16
N LYS A 120 5.75 5.36 11.64
CA LYS A 120 4.97 4.84 12.77
C LYS A 120 5.34 5.61 14.03
N ASP A 121 4.32 6.15 14.70
CA ASP A 121 4.45 6.98 15.91
C ASP A 121 5.38 8.20 15.73
N GLY A 122 5.62 8.62 14.48
CA GLY A 122 6.56 9.69 14.14
C GLY A 122 8.04 9.32 14.25
N GLU A 123 8.37 8.06 14.51
CA GLU A 123 9.74 7.61 14.81
C GLU A 123 10.21 6.47 13.88
N PHE A 124 9.37 5.47 13.62
CA PHE A 124 9.81 4.23 13.01
C PHE A 124 9.45 4.12 11.52
N GLU A 125 10.43 3.75 10.69
CA GLU A 125 10.24 3.39 9.28
C GLU A 125 9.64 1.96 9.12
N SER A 126 8.49 1.75 9.75
CA SER A 126 7.77 0.47 9.75
C SER A 126 7.14 0.20 8.38
N ILE A 127 7.24 -1.05 7.93
CA ILE A 127 6.73 -1.52 6.64
C ILE A 127 5.96 -2.84 6.78
N PRO A 128 4.98 -3.11 5.91
CA PRO A 128 4.51 -2.21 4.84
C PRO A 128 3.74 -1.00 5.40
N ALA A 129 3.83 0.12 4.69
CA ALA A 129 2.89 1.23 4.84
C ALA A 129 2.01 1.30 3.58
N VAL A 130 0.70 1.34 3.79
CA VAL A 130 -0.31 1.47 2.74
C VAL A 130 -0.97 2.83 2.88
N VAL A 131 -0.81 3.68 1.89
CA VAL A 131 -1.33 5.05 1.86
C VAL A 131 -2.45 5.14 0.84
N LEU A 132 -3.58 5.71 1.24
CA LEU A 132 -4.78 5.84 0.41
C LEU A 132 -4.97 7.29 -0.01
N TYR A 133 -5.34 7.47 -1.28
CA TYR A 133 -5.68 8.75 -1.89
C TYR A 133 -7.03 8.65 -2.59
N ASP A 134 -7.70 9.79 -2.79
CA ASP A 134 -8.85 9.86 -3.68
C ASP A 134 -8.43 9.98 -5.17
N GLY A 135 -9.40 10.11 -6.07
CA GLY A 135 -9.17 10.27 -7.50
C GLY A 135 -8.30 11.49 -7.85
N ASP A 136 -8.41 12.57 -7.09
CA ASP A 136 -7.71 13.84 -7.27
C ASP A 136 -6.36 13.87 -6.54
N HIS A 137 -5.90 12.73 -6.02
CA HIS A 137 -4.64 12.57 -5.29
C HIS A 137 -4.62 13.27 -3.93
N ASN A 138 -5.79 13.54 -3.33
CA ASN A 138 -5.85 14.01 -1.95
C ASN A 138 -5.67 12.83 -1.00
N TYR A 139 -4.81 13.00 0.00
CA TYR A 139 -4.58 12.00 1.03
C TYR A 139 -5.85 11.70 1.83
N LEU A 140 -6.20 10.42 1.94
CA LEU A 140 -7.36 9.92 2.70
C LEU A 140 -6.96 9.31 4.05
N GLY A 141 -5.79 8.68 4.11
CA GLY A 141 -5.35 7.94 5.28
C GLY A 141 -4.20 7.00 4.96
N HIS A 142 -3.58 6.43 5.99
CA HIS A 142 -2.67 5.32 5.82
C HIS A 142 -2.84 4.29 6.93
N TRP A 143 -2.37 3.08 6.62
CA TRP A 143 -2.23 1.98 7.55
C TRP A 143 -0.77 1.54 7.54
N ILE A 144 -0.23 1.30 8.74
CA ILE A 144 1.11 0.76 8.92
C ILE A 144 0.97 -0.53 9.72
N GLU A 145 1.61 -1.57 9.21
CA GLU A 145 1.52 -2.92 9.78
C GLU A 145 2.19 -3.04 11.15
N ARG A 146 1.84 -4.13 11.83
CA ARG A 146 2.20 -4.52 13.20
C ARG A 146 3.71 -4.46 13.49
N SER A 147 4.03 -4.08 14.72
CA SER A 147 5.28 -4.46 15.40
C SER A 147 4.91 -5.11 16.73
#